data_AF-A0A2E3BD94-F1
#
_entry.id   AF-A0A2E3BD94-F1
#
_cell.length_a   1.000
_cell.length_b   1.000
_cell.length_c   1.000
_cell.angle_alpha   90.00
_cell.angle_beta   90.00
_cell.angle_gamma   90.00
#
_symmetry.space_group_name_H-M   'P 1'
#
loop_
_entity.id
_entity.type
_entity.pdbx_description
1 polymer ?
#
loop_
_entity_poly.entity_id
_entity_poly.type
_entity_poly.pdbx_seq_one_letter_code
_entity_poly.pdbx_strand_id
1 'polypeptide(L)'
;MSMTIIKQIKVLMIAAVAVSIVGCSSTRVSRVDSNEEIALSDRWNAKDSQLVSEEMITDMLSFPWARDFELKNNTRPTIIIQRIANKSHEHIAIDTFVNDIKRSLLRSGRADFVAGGEERQSIRDERQDQELNATAAKEQGQEQAADFAIS
;
A
#
# COMPACT_ATOMS: atom_id res chain seq x y z
N MET A 1 14.53 -46.01 54.36
CA MET A 1 14.75 -45.55 52.98
C MET A 1 16.17 -45.03 52.88
N SER A 2 17.01 -45.63 52.03
CA SER A 2 18.47 -45.39 52.04
C SER A 2 18.81 -43.93 51.74
N MET A 3 19.77 -43.36 52.48
CA MET A 3 20.16 -41.93 52.43
C MET A 3 20.56 -41.47 51.01
N THR A 4 20.97 -42.40 50.16
CA THR A 4 21.30 -42.21 48.74
C THR A 4 20.07 -41.92 47.87
N ILE A 5 18.92 -42.56 48.16
CA ILE A 5 17.65 -42.36 47.42
C ILE A 5 17.11 -40.96 47.68
N ILE A 6 17.21 -40.48 48.92
CA ILE A 6 16.80 -39.13 49.32
C ILE A 6 17.66 -38.06 48.63
N LYS A 7 18.96 -38.33 48.42
CA LYS A 7 19.84 -37.43 47.65
C LYS A 7 19.46 -37.39 46.17
N GLN A 8 19.15 -38.53 45.54
CA GLN A 8 18.75 -38.57 44.14
C GLN A 8 17.40 -37.89 43.88
N ILE A 9 16.42 -38.04 44.78
CA ILE A 9 15.12 -37.34 44.69
C ILE A 9 15.30 -35.82 44.82
N LYS A 10 16.18 -35.37 45.73
CA LYS A 10 16.50 -33.93 45.86
C LYS A 10 17.14 -33.36 44.60
N VAL A 11 18.07 -34.10 43.98
CA VAL A 11 18.70 -33.68 42.72
C VAL A 11 17.68 -33.61 41.58
N LEU A 12 16.78 -34.59 41.49
CA LEU A 12 15.73 -34.61 40.47
C LEU A 12 14.73 -33.45 40.65
N MET A 13 14.35 -33.13 41.89
CA MET A 13 13.48 -31.99 42.20
C MET A 13 14.13 -30.64 41.84
N ILE A 14 15.43 -30.49 42.13
CA ILE A 14 16.17 -29.27 41.76
C ILE A 14 16.25 -29.14 40.23
N ALA A 15 16.48 -30.24 39.51
CA ALA A 15 16.49 -30.24 38.05
C ALA A 15 15.12 -29.90 37.45
N ALA A 16 14.03 -30.43 38.01
CA ALA A 16 12.67 -30.12 37.56
C ALA A 16 12.30 -28.63 37.75
N VAL A 17 12.70 -28.04 38.88
CA VAL A 17 12.52 -26.60 39.13
C VAL A 17 13.35 -25.77 38.16
N ALA A 18 14.59 -26.17 37.88
CA ALA A 18 15.46 -25.46 36.93
C ALA A 18 14.87 -25.44 35.50
N VAL A 19 14.32 -26.56 35.03
CA VAL A 19 13.69 -26.65 33.69
C VAL A 19 12.40 -25.82 33.62
N SER A 20 11.65 -25.72 34.72
CA SER A 20 10.40 -24.93 34.77
C SER A 20 10.62 -23.42 34.62
N ILE A 21 11.80 -22.91 35.00
CA ILE A 21 12.12 -21.47 34.90
C ILE A 21 12.47 -21.09 33.45
N VAL A 22 13.01 -22.00 32.64
CA VAL A 22 13.36 -21.76 31.23
C VAL A 22 12.11 -21.76 30.33
N GLY A 23 11.04 -22.47 30.72
CA GLY A 23 9.79 -22.54 29.95
C GLY A 23 8.92 -21.27 29.99
N CYS A 24 9.19 -20.33 30.89
CA CYS A 24 8.45 -19.06 31.03
C CYS A 24 9.11 -17.88 30.31
N SER A 25 9.94 -18.12 29.29
CA SER A 25 10.35 -17.05 28.36
C SER A 25 9.19 -16.68 27.44
N SER A 26 8.23 -15.97 28.02
CA SER A 26 7.12 -15.31 27.33
C SER A 26 7.65 -14.54 26.11
N THR A 27 7.01 -14.74 24.95
CA THR A 27 7.25 -13.93 23.76
C THR A 27 7.04 -12.46 24.13
N ARG A 28 8.13 -11.70 24.20
CA ARG A 28 8.10 -10.29 24.57
C ARG A 28 7.52 -9.48 23.41
N VAL A 29 6.21 -9.26 23.44
CA VAL A 29 5.53 -8.32 22.53
C VAL A 29 5.81 -6.91 23.01
N SER A 30 6.76 -6.23 22.37
CA SER A 30 6.98 -4.81 22.59
C SER A 30 6.00 -4.02 21.73
N ARG A 31 5.26 -3.09 22.34
CA ARG A 31 4.53 -2.07 21.58
C ARG A 31 5.54 -1.04 21.13
N VAL A 32 5.73 -0.97 19.83
CA VAL A 32 6.61 0.01 19.20
C VAL A 32 5.77 1.25 18.88
N ASP A 33 6.39 2.42 18.93
CA ASP A 33 5.72 3.69 18.60
C ASP A 33 5.11 3.60 17.19
N SER A 34 3.92 4.16 16.99
CA SER A 34 3.22 4.14 15.70
C SER A 34 4.03 4.75 14.55
N ASN A 35 5.07 5.52 14.86
CA ASN A 35 5.95 6.16 13.88
C ASN A 35 7.24 5.38 13.58
N GLU A 36 7.50 4.25 14.25
CA GLU A 36 8.71 3.47 14.01
C GLU A 36 8.41 2.34 13.00
N GLU A 37 9.08 2.39 11.85
CA GLU A 37 8.91 1.41 10.79
C GLU A 37 9.68 0.13 11.12
N ILE A 38 8.95 -0.91 11.53
CA ILE A 38 9.54 -2.24 11.67
C ILE A 38 9.43 -2.93 10.31
N ALA A 39 10.50 -2.86 9.52
CA ALA A 39 10.63 -3.73 8.36
C ALA A 39 10.73 -5.19 8.86
N LEU A 40 9.61 -5.91 8.83
CA LEU A 40 9.53 -7.32 9.25
C LEU A 40 10.27 -8.26 8.28
N SER A 41 10.67 -7.75 7.10
CA SER A 41 11.41 -8.47 6.06
C SER A 41 12.02 -7.51 5.04
N ASP A 42 12.99 -7.99 4.25
CA ASP A 42 13.56 -7.30 3.07
C ASP A 42 12.66 -7.39 1.81
N ARG A 43 11.41 -7.81 1.96
CA ARG A 43 10.43 -7.91 0.87
C ARG A 43 9.71 -6.59 0.65
N TRP A 44 9.34 -6.34 -0.59
CA TRP A 44 8.50 -5.21 -0.97
C TRP A 44 7.22 -5.17 -0.14
N ASN A 45 6.95 -4.03 0.47
CA ASN A 45 5.80 -3.81 1.32
C ASN A 45 5.02 -2.52 0.97
N ALA A 46 3.98 -2.23 1.75
CA ALA A 46 3.12 -1.06 1.52
C ALA A 46 3.85 0.28 1.71
N LYS A 47 4.87 0.32 2.57
CA LYS A 47 5.64 1.53 2.82
C LYS A 47 6.64 1.79 1.70
N ASP A 48 7.29 0.76 1.17
CA ASP A 48 8.10 0.87 -0.05
C ASP A 48 7.26 1.41 -1.21
N SER A 49 6.06 0.84 -1.41
CA SER A 49 5.08 1.30 -2.40
C SER A 49 4.75 2.77 -2.27
N GLN A 50 4.45 3.22 -1.05
CA GLN A 50 4.15 4.60 -0.76
C GLN A 50 5.34 5.52 -1.08
N LEU A 51 6.54 5.21 -0.57
CA LEU A 51 7.73 6.05 -0.74
C LEU A 51 8.13 6.16 -2.20
N VAL A 52 8.16 5.05 -2.93
CA VAL A 52 8.49 5.03 -4.35
C VAL A 52 7.47 5.84 -5.15
N SER A 53 6.18 5.70 -4.86
CA SER A 53 5.12 6.46 -5.54
C SER A 53 5.20 7.97 -5.25
N GLU A 54 5.55 8.35 -4.03
CA GLU A 54 5.74 9.75 -3.63
C GLU A 54 6.92 10.38 -4.37
N GLU A 55 8.06 9.69 -4.39
CA GLU A 55 9.27 10.16 -5.05
C GLU A 55 9.08 10.24 -6.57
N MET A 56 8.61 9.17 -7.21
CA MET A 56 8.43 9.11 -8.66
C MET A 56 7.50 10.21 -9.19
N ILE A 57 6.37 10.44 -8.52
CA ILE A 57 5.39 11.44 -8.96
C ILE A 57 5.89 12.86 -8.67
N THR A 58 6.56 13.06 -7.54
CA THR A 58 7.17 14.37 -7.23
C THR A 58 8.25 14.72 -8.25
N ASP A 59 9.14 13.78 -8.57
CA ASP A 59 10.17 13.95 -9.60
C ASP A 59 9.56 14.17 -10.99
N MET A 60 8.63 13.31 -11.41
CA MET A 60 7.94 13.43 -12.71
C MET A 60 7.29 14.80 -12.89
N LEU A 61 6.63 15.33 -11.85
CA LEU A 61 5.98 16.63 -11.91
C LEU A 61 6.99 17.79 -11.76
N SER A 62 8.20 17.57 -11.24
CA SER A 62 9.23 18.61 -11.12
C SER A 62 9.68 19.16 -12.47
N PHE A 63 9.60 18.34 -13.52
CA PHE A 63 9.94 18.73 -14.88
C PHE A 63 9.00 19.82 -15.42
N PRO A 64 9.46 20.67 -16.36
CA PRO A 64 8.69 21.83 -16.84
C PRO A 64 7.34 21.50 -17.49
N TRP A 65 7.14 20.28 -18.02
CA TRP A 65 5.97 19.92 -18.82
C TRP A 65 4.63 20.20 -18.12
N ALA A 66 4.52 19.92 -16.82
CA ALA A 66 3.28 20.09 -16.08
C ALA A 66 2.95 21.58 -15.91
N ARG A 67 3.97 22.38 -15.56
CA ARG A 67 3.87 23.83 -15.44
C ARG A 67 3.55 24.46 -16.80
N ASP A 68 4.24 24.04 -17.85
CA ASP A 68 4.08 24.60 -19.19
C ASP A 68 2.70 24.25 -19.77
N PHE A 69 2.16 23.07 -19.46
CA PHE A 69 0.78 22.70 -19.77
C PHE A 69 -0.21 23.60 -19.03
N GLU A 70 -0.02 23.80 -17.73
CA GLU A 70 -0.90 24.64 -16.90
C GLU A 70 -0.91 26.10 -17.39
N LEU A 71 0.26 26.67 -17.70
CA LEU A 71 0.39 28.01 -18.26
C LEU A 71 -0.31 28.15 -19.62
N LYS A 72 -0.31 27.10 -20.44
CA LYS A 72 -0.91 27.12 -21.78
C LYS A 72 -2.43 26.93 -21.75
N ASN A 73 -2.94 26.10 -20.84
CA ASN A 73 -4.34 25.67 -20.84
C ASN A 73 -5.17 26.25 -19.68
N ASN A 74 -4.52 26.97 -18.74
CA ASN A 74 -5.14 27.52 -17.53
C ASN A 74 -5.88 26.45 -16.69
N THR A 75 -5.41 25.21 -16.76
CA THR A 75 -5.90 24.06 -16.00
C THR A 75 -4.77 23.07 -15.80
N ARG A 76 -4.85 22.29 -14.72
CA ARG A 76 -3.88 21.22 -14.43
C ARG A 76 -4.03 20.10 -15.46
N PRO A 77 -2.93 19.40 -15.82
CA PRO A 77 -2.99 18.25 -16.72
C PRO A 77 -3.78 17.10 -16.07
N THR A 78 -4.59 16.44 -16.89
CA THR A 78 -5.30 15.21 -16.53
C THR A 78 -4.52 14.00 -17.02
N ILE A 79 -4.15 13.08 -16.13
CA ILE A 79 -3.33 11.92 -16.45
C ILE A 79 -4.16 10.63 -16.36
N ILE A 80 -4.13 9.78 -17.38
CA ILE A 80 -4.63 8.40 -17.26
C ILE A 80 -3.52 7.48 -16.77
N ILE A 81 -3.80 6.74 -15.71
CA ILE A 81 -2.92 5.67 -15.22
C ILE A 81 -3.29 4.41 -15.98
N GLN A 82 -2.39 3.94 -16.83
CA GLN A 82 -2.54 2.70 -17.56
C GLN A 82 -2.13 1.50 -16.71
N ARG A 83 -2.26 0.30 -17.29
CA ARG A 83 -1.91 -0.95 -16.63
C ARG A 83 -0.41 -1.00 -16.33
N ILE A 84 -0.07 -0.97 -15.05
CA ILE A 84 1.28 -1.22 -14.55
C ILE A 84 1.52 -2.73 -14.48
N ALA A 85 2.66 -3.20 -15.01
CA ALA A 85 3.02 -4.63 -15.00
C ALA A 85 4.18 -4.90 -14.04
N ASN A 86 4.01 -5.88 -13.15
CA ASN A 86 5.13 -6.41 -12.38
C ASN A 86 6.04 -7.24 -13.29
N LYS A 87 7.29 -6.79 -13.48
CA LYS A 87 8.32 -7.51 -14.24
C LYS A 87 9.38 -8.17 -13.35
N SER A 88 9.21 -8.10 -12.03
CA SER A 88 10.13 -8.71 -11.08
C SER A 88 9.74 -10.17 -10.79
N HIS A 89 10.64 -10.90 -10.14
CA HIS A 89 10.36 -12.24 -9.61
C HIS A 89 9.69 -12.20 -8.23
N GLU A 90 9.55 -11.01 -7.65
CA GLU A 90 8.91 -10.79 -6.37
C GLU A 90 7.41 -10.55 -6.58
N HIS A 91 6.60 -11.06 -5.66
CA HIS A 91 5.18 -10.75 -5.63
C HIS A 91 4.96 -9.33 -5.10
N ILE A 92 4.75 -8.38 -6.01
CA ILE A 92 4.40 -6.98 -5.71
C ILE A 92 2.87 -6.83 -5.80
N ALA A 93 2.27 -6.22 -4.77
CA ALA A 93 0.86 -5.85 -4.78
C ALA A 93 0.64 -4.62 -5.69
N ILE A 94 0.45 -4.87 -6.99
CA ILE A 94 0.34 -3.82 -8.00
C ILE A 94 -0.85 -2.90 -7.73
N ASP A 95 -1.96 -3.41 -7.23
CA ASP A 95 -3.13 -2.57 -6.90
C ASP A 95 -2.80 -1.55 -5.79
N THR A 96 -2.00 -1.94 -4.79
CA THR A 96 -1.51 -1.03 -3.76
C THR A 96 -0.63 0.05 -4.39
N PHE A 97 0.28 -0.34 -5.28
CA PHE A 97 1.17 0.59 -5.97
C PHE A 97 0.43 1.60 -6.85
N VAL A 98 -0.55 1.14 -7.64
CA VAL A 98 -1.41 2.01 -8.44
C VAL A 98 -2.19 2.98 -7.54
N ASN A 99 -2.69 2.53 -6.39
CA ASN A 99 -3.40 3.39 -5.44
C ASN A 99 -2.49 4.43 -4.78
N ASP A 100 -1.24 4.08 -4.49
CA ASP A 100 -0.26 5.03 -3.97
C ASP A 100 0.15 6.07 -5.02
N ILE A 101 0.25 5.70 -6.30
CA ILE A 101 0.43 6.65 -7.40
C ILE A 101 -0.75 7.63 -7.49
N LYS A 102 -2.00 7.12 -7.46
CA LYS A 102 -3.22 7.96 -7.45
C LYS A 102 -3.19 8.94 -6.27
N ARG A 103 -2.88 8.44 -5.08
CA ARG A 103 -2.77 9.25 -3.86
C ARG A 103 -1.68 10.32 -3.99
N SER A 104 -0.53 9.96 -4.53
CA SER A 104 0.60 10.87 -4.73
C SER A 104 0.27 11.99 -5.72
N LEU A 105 -0.39 11.65 -6.84
CA LEU A 105 -0.92 12.63 -7.80
C LEU A 105 -1.89 13.62 -7.13
N LEU A 106 -2.89 13.11 -6.40
CA LEU A 106 -3.84 13.96 -5.67
C LEU A 106 -3.14 14.86 -4.65
N ARG A 107 -2.18 14.32 -3.88
CA ARG A 107 -1.45 15.08 -2.86
C ARG A 107 -0.55 16.15 -3.47
N SER A 108 0.01 15.90 -4.66
CA SER A 108 0.84 16.88 -5.35
C SER A 108 0.08 18.18 -5.65
N GLY A 109 -1.24 18.08 -5.87
CA GLY A 109 -2.09 19.21 -6.28
C GLY A 109 -1.78 19.78 -7.67
N ARG A 110 -0.87 19.16 -8.43
CA ARG A 110 -0.35 19.68 -9.71
C ARG A 110 -0.87 18.95 -10.95
N ALA A 111 -1.55 17.82 -10.77
CA ALA A 111 -2.19 17.06 -11.83
C ALA A 111 -3.44 16.35 -11.29
N ASP A 112 -4.42 16.16 -12.15
CA ASP A 112 -5.60 15.34 -11.88
C ASP A 112 -5.43 13.99 -12.58
N PHE A 113 -6.26 12.99 -12.24
CA PHE A 113 -6.23 11.69 -12.91
C PHE A 113 -7.62 11.19 -13.28
N VAL A 114 -7.67 10.30 -14.28
CA VAL A 114 -8.88 9.58 -14.66
C VAL A 114 -8.64 8.08 -14.63
N ALA A 115 -9.69 7.33 -14.29
CA ALA A 115 -9.68 5.87 -14.32
C ALA A 115 -9.43 5.36 -15.75
N GLY A 116 -8.68 4.28 -15.88
CA GLY A 116 -8.44 3.56 -17.14
C GLY A 116 -8.83 2.08 -17.02
N GLY A 117 -8.86 1.37 -18.15
CA GLY A 117 -9.04 -0.09 -18.18
C GLY A 117 -10.30 -0.58 -17.44
N GLU A 118 -10.10 -1.57 -16.57
CA GLU A 118 -11.18 -2.23 -15.81
C GLU A 118 -11.91 -1.30 -14.84
N GLU A 119 -11.19 -0.40 -14.17
CA GLU A 119 -11.80 0.59 -13.27
C GLU A 119 -12.77 1.51 -14.03
N ARG A 120 -12.40 1.93 -15.24
CA ARG A 120 -13.30 2.73 -16.09
C ARG A 120 -14.53 1.94 -16.50
N GLN A 121 -14.38 0.64 -16.79
CA GLN A 121 -15.51 -0.20 -17.14
C GLN A 121 -16.47 -0.34 -15.96
N SER A 122 -15.94 -0.61 -14.75
CA SER A 122 -16.75 -0.67 -13.53
C SER A 122 -17.50 0.64 -13.26
N ILE A 123 -16.87 1.80 -13.49
CA ILE A 123 -17.54 3.11 -13.37
C ILE A 123 -18.67 3.28 -14.40
N ARG A 124 -18.51 2.76 -15.62
CA ARG A 124 -19.56 2.82 -16.65
C ARG A 124 -20.73 1.90 -16.33
N ASP A 125 -20.44 0.70 -15.84
CA ASP A 125 -21.45 -0.26 -15.40
C ASP A 125 -22.27 0.33 -14.24
N GLU A 126 -21.60 0.94 -13.26
CA GLU A 126 -22.25 1.68 -12.16
C GLU A 126 -23.07 2.86 -12.68
N ARG A 127 -22.57 3.63 -13.65
CA ARG A 127 -23.33 4.74 -14.25
C ARG A 127 -24.58 4.25 -14.99
N GLN A 128 -24.49 3.10 -15.66
CA GLN A 128 -25.63 2.49 -16.33
C GLN A 128 -26.70 2.05 -15.32
N ASP A 129 -26.30 1.48 -14.18
CA ASP A 129 -27.24 1.17 -13.10
C ASP A 129 -27.91 2.45 -12.57
N GLN A 130 -27.12 3.50 -12.31
CA GLN A 130 -27.64 4.78 -11.86
C GLN A 130 -28.59 5.44 -12.87
N GLU A 131 -28.40 5.25 -14.18
CA GLU A 131 -29.31 5.72 -15.22
C GLU A 131 -30.74 5.17 -15.06
N LEU A 132 -30.86 3.94 -14.57
CA LEU A 132 -32.14 3.28 -14.34
C LEU A 132 -32.71 3.57 -12.95
N ASN A 133 -31.84 3.72 -11.94
CA ASN A 133 -32.24 3.68 -10.53
C ASN A 133 -32.10 5.00 -9.77
N ALA A 134 -31.29 5.96 -10.25
CA ALA A 134 -31.01 7.19 -9.53
C ALA A 134 -31.95 8.35 -9.93
N THR A 135 -32.43 9.10 -8.94
CA THR A 135 -33.24 10.31 -9.16
C THR A 135 -32.49 11.40 -9.93
N ALA A 136 -31.15 11.39 -9.89
CA ALA A 136 -30.28 12.39 -10.52
C ALA A 136 -29.10 11.73 -11.24
N ALA A 137 -29.40 10.88 -12.24
CA ALA A 137 -28.40 10.22 -13.06
C ALA A 137 -27.55 11.21 -13.89
N LYS A 138 -26.34 10.80 -14.24
CA LYS A 138 -25.43 11.54 -15.14
C LYS A 138 -25.43 10.92 -16.52
N GLU A 139 -25.37 11.76 -17.54
CA GLU A 139 -25.32 11.31 -18.94
C GLU A 139 -24.08 10.45 -19.23
N GLN A 140 -24.28 9.42 -20.06
CA GLN A 140 -23.19 8.62 -20.60
C GLN A 140 -22.35 9.44 -21.58
N GLY A 141 -21.07 9.07 -21.73
CA GLY A 141 -20.18 9.70 -22.72
C GLY A 141 -19.61 11.06 -22.34
N GLN A 142 -19.92 11.60 -21.15
CA GLN A 142 -19.39 12.85 -20.62
C GLN A 142 -18.17 12.63 -19.69
N GLU A 143 -17.38 11.58 -19.95
CA GLU A 143 -16.18 11.29 -19.15
C GLU A 143 -15.05 12.27 -19.49
N GLN A 144 -14.33 12.74 -18.48
CA GLN A 144 -13.16 13.57 -18.67
C GLN A 144 -12.08 12.81 -19.45
N ALA A 145 -11.59 13.43 -20.53
CA ALA A 145 -10.46 12.90 -21.30
C ALA A 145 -9.14 13.15 -20.58
N ALA A 146 -8.15 12.28 -20.83
CA ALA A 146 -6.79 12.50 -20.35
C ALA A 146 -5.97 13.28 -21.38
N ASP A 147 -5.12 14.18 -20.89
CA ASP A 147 -4.13 14.90 -21.68
C ASP A 147 -2.85 14.06 -21.88
N PHE A 148 -2.50 13.28 -20.86
CA PHE A 148 -1.31 12.44 -20.81
C PHE A 148 -1.63 11.05 -20.28
N ALA A 149 -0.74 10.10 -20.57
CA ALA A 149 -0.82 8.75 -20.05
C ALA A 149 0.50 8.36 -19.38
N ILE A 150 0.42 7.63 -18.27
CA ILE A 150 1.55 6.97 -17.63
C ILE A 150 1.28 5.46 -17.55
N SER A 151 2.30 4.64 -17.74
CA SER A 151 2.22 3.17 -17.83
C SER A 151 3.38 2.50 -17.13
#